data_AF-A0A7V1WCB0-F1
#
_entry.id   AF-A0A7V1WCB0-F1
#
_cell.length_a   1.000
_cell.length_b   1.000
_cell.length_c   1.000
_cell.angle_alpha   90.00
_cell.angle_beta   90.00
_cell.angle_gamma   90.00
#
_symmetry.space_group_name_H-M   'P 1'
#
loop_
_entity.id
_entity.type
_entity.pdbx_description
1 polymer ?
#
loop_
_entity_poly.entity_id
_entity_poly.type
_entity_poly.pdbx_seq_one_letter_code
_entity_poly.pdbx_strand_id
1 'polypeptide(L)' 'MRKRTVKKLFDEVGPRYRERNGGYTRIVRLGYRRGDAAPLSIIELV' A
#
# COMPACT_ATOMS: atom_id res chain seq x y z
N MET A 1 8.35 0.36 17.72
CA MET A 1 8.45 0.11 16.27
C MET A 1 8.50 -1.40 16.01
N ARG A 2 7.67 -1.94 15.10
CA ARG A 2 7.61 -3.40 14.85
C ARG A 2 8.84 -3.84 14.02
N LYS A 3 9.84 -4.46 14.65
CA LYS A 3 11.13 -4.84 14.03
C LYS A 3 10.95 -5.65 12.73
N ARG A 4 9.99 -6.59 12.69
CA ARG A 4 9.68 -7.41 11.50
C ARG A 4 9.27 -6.57 10.29
N THR A 5 8.44 -5.54 10.49
CA THR A 5 7.98 -4.68 9.39
C THR A 5 9.13 -3.88 8.80
N VAL A 6 10.02 -3.37 9.66
CA VAL A 6 11.21 -2.62 9.22
C VAL A 6 12.16 -3.51 8.43
N LYS A 7 12.43 -4.73 8.94
CA LYS A 7 13.24 -5.72 8.22
C LYS A 7 12.68 -6.00 6.82
N LYS A 8 11.38 -6.27 6.71
CA LYS A 8 10.71 -6.50 5.42
C LYS A 8 10.81 -5.30 4.47
N LEU A 9 10.70 -4.08 5.01
CA LEU A 9 10.79 -2.86 4.22
C LEU A 9 12.16 -2.74 3.53
N PHE A 10 13.25 -2.98 4.26
CA PHE A 10 14.60 -2.83 3.73
C PHE A 10 15.09 -4.04 2.94
N ASP A 11 14.70 -5.26 3.35
CA ASP A 11 15.20 -6.49 2.72
C ASP A 11 14.42 -6.86 1.46
N GLU A 12 13.11 -6.56 1.42
CA GLU A 12 12.23 -7.01 0.32
C GLU A 12 11.67 -5.83 -0.49
N VAL A 13 11.02 -4.87 0.18
CA VAL A 13 10.28 -3.79 -0.51
C VAL A 13 11.22 -2.78 -1.16
N GLY A 14 12.28 -2.36 -0.48
CA GLY A 14 13.27 -1.41 -0.99
C GLY A 14 13.94 -1.87 -2.30
N PRO A 15 14.53 -3.07 -2.35
CA PRO A 15 15.14 -3.61 -3.57
C PRO A 15 14.13 -3.72 -4.73
N ARG A 16 12.89 -4.13 -4.44
CA ARG A 16 11.82 -4.25 -5.45
C ARG A 16 11.51 -2.91 -6.16
N TYR A 17 11.68 -1.79 -5.47
CA TYR A 17 11.35 -0.46 -5.97
C TYR A 17 12.55 0.42 -6.32
N ARG A 18 13.76 -0.16 -6.37
CA ARG A 18 15.02 0.59 -6.55
C ARG A 18 15.02 1.51 -7.77
N GLU A 19 14.45 1.07 -8.88
CA GLU A 19 14.47 1.82 -10.15
C GLU A 19 13.29 2.80 -10.29
N ARG A 20 12.32 2.76 -9.36
CA ARG A 20 11.11 3.58 -9.43
C ARG A 20 11.28 4.85 -8.61
N ASN A 21 11.16 6.01 -9.25
CA ASN A 21 11.20 7.32 -8.59
C ASN A 21 9.80 7.80 -8.19
N GLY A 22 9.20 7.18 -7.16
CA GLY A 22 7.89 7.57 -6.62
C GLY A 22 6.70 6.78 -7.19
N GLY A 23 5.50 7.03 -6.66
CA GLY A 23 4.29 6.27 -7.05
C GLY A 23 4.32 4.81 -6.61
N TYR A 24 4.77 4.53 -5.39
CA TYR A 24 4.88 3.16 -4.86
C TYR A 24 3.53 2.54 -4.49
N THR A 25 2.49 3.37 -4.37
CA THR A 25 1.13 2.93 -4.03
C THR A 25 0.13 3.32 -5.10
N ARG A 26 -0.93 2.53 -5.20
CA ARG A 26 -2.12 2.82 -6.01
C ARG A 26 -3.36 2.73 -5.13
N ILE A 27 -4.35 3.56 -5.46
CA ILE A 27 -5.68 3.52 -4.86
C ILE A 27 -6.67 3.01 -5.91
N VAL A 28 -7.44 1.97 -5.56
CA VAL A 28 -8.56 1.45 -6.37
C VAL A 28 -9.86 1.76 -5.65
N ARG A 29 -10.74 2.55 -6.28
CA ARG A 29 -12.05 2.90 -5.71
C ARG A 29 -13.01 1.73 -5.85
N LEU A 30 -13.70 1.38 -4.76
CA LEU A 30 -14.60 0.22 -4.71
C LEU A 30 -16.10 0.55 -4.63
N GLY A 31 -16.45 1.82 -4.42
CA GLY A 31 -17.84 2.23 -4.19
C GLY A 31 -18.09 2.49 -2.71
N TYR A 32 -19.25 2.11 -2.19
CA TYR A 32 -19.68 2.49 -0.83
C TYR A 32 -19.87 1.26 0.07
N ARG A 33 -19.49 1.40 1.34
CA ARG A 33 -19.68 0.40 2.38
C ARG A 33 -21.16 0.23 2.69
N ARG A 34 -21.60 -1.02 2.82
CA ARG A 34 -22.97 -1.35 3.23
C ARG A 34 -23.19 -0.93 4.69
N GLY A 35 -24.28 -0.20 4.95
CA GLY A 35 -24.71 0.22 6.28
C GLY A 35 -24.61 1.73 6.49
N ASP A 36 -23.46 2.33 6.18
CA ASP A 36 -23.21 3.76 6.38
C ASP A 36 -22.92 4.52 5.08
N ALA A 37 -22.95 3.84 3.94
CA ALA A 37 -22.63 4.40 2.63
C ALA A 37 -21.28 5.14 2.61
N ALA A 38 -20.29 4.69 3.41
CA ALA A 38 -18.96 5.30 3.42
C ALA A 38 -18.17 4.92 2.16
N PRO A 39 -17.49 5.85 1.47
CA PRO A 39 -16.69 5.51 0.30
C PRO A 39 -15.50 4.61 0.65
N LEU A 40 -15.34 3.51 -0.06
CA LEU A 40 -14.29 2.52 0.12
C LEU A 40 -13.25 2.58 -1.00
N SER A 41 -12.01 2.28 -0.64
CA SER A 41 -10.92 2.10 -1.58
C SER A 41 -9.91 1.10 -1.05
N ILE A 42 -9.25 0.37 -1.95
CA ILE A 42 -8.08 -0.46 -1.65
C ILE A 42 -6.82 0.37 -1.91
N ILE A 43 -5.85 0.28 -1.02
CA ILE A 43 -4.49 0.76 -1.24
C ILE A 43 -3.55 -0.43 -1.40
N GLU A 44 -2.76 -0.43 -2.46
CA GLU A 44 -1.83 -1.51 -2.77
C GLU A 44 -0.46 -0.96 -3.17
N LEU A 45 0.59 -1.78 -3.00
CA LEU A 45 1.92 -1.50 -3.55
C LEU A 45 1.93 -1.93 -5.03
N VAL A 46 2.44 -1.07 -5.90
CA VAL A 46 2.39 -1.27 -7.37
C VAL A 46 3.48 -2.18 -7.87
#